data_AF-A0A7C7ERZ9-F1
#
_entry.id   AF-A0A7C7ERZ9-F1
#
_cell.length_a   1.000
_cell.length_b   1.000
_cell.length_c   1.000
_cell.angle_alpha   90.00
_cell.angle_beta   90.00
_cell.angle_gamma   90.00
#
_symmetry.space_group_name_H-M   'P 1'
#
loop_
_entity.id
_entity.type
_entity.pdbx_description
1 polymer ?
#
loop_
_entity_poly.entity_id
_entity_poly.type
_entity_poly.pdbx_seq_one_letter_code
_entity_poly.pdbx_strand_id
1 'polypeptide(L)'
;MPTTLQGQLNASLPNLKLEISYAPNVEVILSDSNVILTWDPVAGATGYKVFASEDPYSFDTEPLTTVNTNTFTLPAMENKRFFKISAIMP
;
A
#
# COMPACT_ATOMS: atom_id res chain seq x y z
N MET A 1 29.67 -24.27 -9.26
CA MET A 1 29.91 -23.95 -7.84
C MET A 1 28.67 -23.26 -7.29
N PRO A 2 27.96 -23.81 -6.31
CA PRO A 2 26.90 -23.09 -5.61
C PRO A 2 27.46 -22.43 -4.34
N THR A 3 27.35 -21.11 -4.23
CA THR A 3 27.66 -20.40 -2.98
C THR A 3 26.35 -20.17 -2.25
N THR A 4 26.04 -21.04 -1.27
CA THR A 4 24.90 -20.85 -0.38
C THR A 4 25.26 -19.76 0.63
N LEU A 5 24.59 -18.61 0.56
CA LEU A 5 24.60 -17.64 1.66
C LEU A 5 23.57 -18.09 2.71
N GLN A 6 24.01 -18.90 3.68
CA GLN A 6 23.25 -19.07 4.92
C GLN A 6 23.54 -17.86 5.80
N GLY A 7 22.60 -16.93 5.87
CA GLY A 7 22.66 -15.80 6.80
C GLY A 7 22.57 -16.30 8.24
N GLN A 8 23.65 -16.09 8.99
CA GLN A 8 23.75 -16.43 10.39
C GLN A 8 22.88 -15.44 11.20
N LEU A 9 21.77 -15.92 11.78
CA LEU A 9 20.95 -15.13 12.71
C LEU A 9 21.59 -15.15 14.10
N ASN A 10 22.69 -14.43 14.25
CA ASN A 10 23.36 -14.24 15.53
C ASN A 10 23.44 -12.75 15.89
N ALA A 11 22.30 -12.17 16.27
CA ALA A 11 22.26 -10.94 17.06
C ALA A 11 21.01 -10.95 17.95
N SER A 12 21.20 -11.11 19.25
CA SER A 12 20.20 -10.74 20.26
C SER A 12 20.09 -9.22 20.25
N LEU A 13 19.19 -8.69 19.43
CA LEU A 13 18.77 -7.29 19.44
C LEU A 13 17.48 -7.22 20.26
N PRO A 14 17.50 -6.80 21.53
CA PRO A 14 16.36 -6.95 22.43
C PRO A 14 15.16 -6.06 22.08
N ASN A 15 15.21 -5.24 21.03
CA ASN A 15 14.11 -4.36 20.61
C ASN A 15 14.11 -4.06 19.11
N LEU A 16 14.18 -5.08 18.25
CA LEU A 16 13.74 -4.90 16.87
C LEU A 16 12.20 -4.87 16.89
N LYS A 17 11.62 -3.69 17.16
CA LYS A 17 10.23 -3.44 16.78
C LYS A 17 10.23 -3.46 15.25
N LEU A 18 9.95 -4.63 14.68
CA LEU A 18 9.64 -4.74 13.27
C LEU A 18 8.38 -3.90 13.09
N GLU A 19 8.54 -2.63 12.69
CA GLU A 19 7.43 -1.88 12.14
C GLU A 19 7.11 -2.57 10.83
N ILE A 20 6.28 -3.61 10.91
CA ILE A 20 5.72 -4.24 9.74
C ILE A 20 4.91 -3.13 9.10
N SER A 21 5.47 -2.49 8.08
CA SER A 21 4.77 -1.48 7.33
C SER A 21 3.54 -2.15 6.74
N TYR A 22 2.36 -1.88 7.31
CA TYR A 22 1.10 -2.36 6.78
C TYR A 22 0.69 -1.61 5.50
N ALA A 23 1.60 -0.81 4.93
CA ALA A 23 1.42 -0.23 3.61
C ALA A 23 1.60 -1.35 2.58
N PRO A 24 0.56 -1.71 1.81
CA PRO A 24 0.71 -2.69 0.76
C PRO A 24 1.56 -2.12 -0.37
N ASN A 25 2.14 -3.00 -1.19
CA ASN A 25 2.70 -2.57 -2.47
C ASN A 25 1.54 -2.20 -3.38
N VAL A 26 1.51 -0.95 -3.85
CA VAL A 26 0.44 -0.42 -4.69
C VAL A 26 0.94 -0.29 -6.11
N GLU A 27 0.17 -0.81 -7.05
CA GLU A 27 0.34 -0.62 -8.48
C GLU A 27 -0.80 0.26 -9.01
N VAL A 28 -0.45 1.13 -9.96
CA VAL A 28 -1.38 2.08 -10.59
C VAL A 28 -1.35 1.83 -12.08
N ILE A 29 -2.50 1.47 -12.64
CA ILE A 29 -2.67 1.18 -14.06
C ILE A 29 -3.60 2.23 -14.65
N LEU A 30 -3.16 2.89 -15.72
CA LEU A 30 -4.02 3.74 -16.54
C LEU A 30 -4.61 2.89 -17.67
N SER A 31 -5.93 2.79 -17.72
CA SER A 31 -6.65 2.04 -18.73
C SER A 31 -7.81 2.88 -19.27
N ASP A 32 -7.71 3.26 -20.54
CA ASP A 32 -8.64 4.15 -21.23
C ASP A 32 -8.87 5.47 -20.47
N SER A 33 -10.06 5.62 -19.88
CA SER A 33 -10.51 6.78 -19.10
C SER A 33 -10.53 6.50 -17.59
N ASN A 34 -9.87 5.43 -17.14
CA ASN A 34 -9.86 4.99 -15.75
C ASN A 34 -8.43 4.83 -15.21
N VAL A 35 -8.32 5.08 -13.91
CA VAL A 35 -7.19 4.67 -13.07
C VAL A 35 -7.64 3.44 -12.31
N ILE A 36 -6.86 2.37 -12.39
CA ILE A 36 -7.08 1.13 -11.64
C ILE A 36 -5.94 1.03 -10.62
N LEU A 37 -6.31 1.01 -9.35
CA LEU A 37 -5.41 0.74 -8.25
C LEU A 37 -5.52 -0.74 -7.89
N THR A 38 -4.38 -1.40 -7.79
CA THR A 38 -4.25 -2.77 -7.28
C THR A 38 -3.20 -2.79 -6.19
N TRP A 39 -3.39 -3.65 -5.19
CA TRP A 39 -2.41 -3.75 -4.11
C TRP A 39 -2.38 -5.14 -3.49
N ASP A 40 -1.22 -5.51 -2.98
CA ASP A 40 -1.04 -6.80 -2.32
C ASP A 40 -1.91 -6.90 -1.05
N PRO A 41 -2.51 -8.09 -0.78
CA PRO A 41 -3.24 -8.30 0.45
C PRO A 41 -2.31 -8.21 1.67
N VAL A 42 -2.79 -7.54 2.72
CA VAL A 42 -2.09 -7.37 3.98
C VAL A 42 -2.70 -8.38 4.95
N ALA A 43 -1.87 -9.28 5.47
CA ALA A 43 -2.34 -10.34 6.35
C ALA A 43 -3.05 -9.76 7.59
N GLY A 44 -4.29 -10.21 7.83
CA GLY A 44 -5.11 -9.75 8.95
C GLY A 44 -5.91 -8.47 8.68
N ALA A 45 -5.76 -7.82 7.53
CA ALA A 45 -6.56 -6.64 7.21
C ALA A 45 -8.04 -7.01 6.97
N THR A 46 -8.95 -6.22 7.52
CA THR A 46 -10.40 -6.33 7.31
C THR A 46 -10.89 -5.42 6.18
N GLY A 47 -10.05 -4.50 5.71
CA GLY A 47 -10.33 -3.61 4.59
C GLY A 47 -9.18 -2.63 4.36
N TYR A 48 -9.43 -1.66 3.48
CA TYR A 48 -8.44 -0.68 3.06
C TYR A 48 -9.06 0.70 2.92
N LYS A 49 -8.35 1.70 3.43
CA LYS A 49 -8.61 3.12 3.17
C LYS A 49 -7.83 3.55 1.94
N VAL A 50 -8.53 4.15 0.98
CA VAL A 50 -7.94 4.72 -0.23
C VAL A 50 -7.90 6.23 -0.08
N PHE A 51 -6.71 6.82 -0.18
CA PHE A 51 -6.51 8.27 -0.17
C PHE A 51 -6.00 8.72 -1.53
N ALA A 52 -6.36 9.94 -1.91
CA ALA A 52 -5.88 10.57 -3.12
C ALA A 52 -5.55 12.04 -2.87
N SER A 53 -4.50 12.56 -3.51
CA SER A 53 -4.12 13.97 -3.42
C SER A 53 -3.43 14.44 -4.70
N GLU A 54 -3.43 15.74 -4.97
CA GLU A 54 -2.59 16.36 -6.00
C GLU A 54 -1.18 16.69 -5.47
N ASP A 55 -0.99 16.66 -4.14
CA ASP A 55 0.29 16.84 -3.46
C ASP A 55 0.79 15.48 -2.90
N PRO A 56 2.01 15.03 -3.26
CA PRO A 56 2.54 13.74 -2.77
C PRO A 56 2.83 13.70 -1.26
N TYR A 57 2.91 14.86 -0.60
CA TYR A 57 3.28 14.97 0.81
C TYR A 57 2.09 15.35 1.71
N SER A 58 0.97 15.77 1.12
CA SER A 58 -0.22 16.20 1.85
C SER A 58 -1.43 15.39 1.40
N PHE A 59 -1.99 14.58 2.29
CA PHE A 59 -3.24 13.85 2.06
C PHE A 59 -4.28 14.29 3.08
N ASP A 60 -5.55 14.28 2.68
CA ASP A 60 -6.66 14.51 3.60
C ASP A 60 -6.70 13.47 4.72
N THR A 61 -7.25 13.88 5.86
CA THR A 61 -7.43 12.98 7.03
C THR A 61 -8.49 11.92 6.77
N GLU A 62 -9.51 12.26 5.99
CA GLU A 62 -10.56 11.35 5.57
C GLU A 62 -10.16 10.64 4.27
N PRO A 63 -10.42 9.32 4.17
CA PRO A 63 -10.15 8.61 2.92
C PRO A 63 -11.16 9.02 1.85
N LEU A 64 -10.74 8.93 0.59
CA LEU A 64 -11.64 9.03 -0.56
C LEU A 64 -12.71 7.93 -0.49
N THR A 65 -12.30 6.72 -0.09
CA THR A 65 -13.21 5.59 0.11
C THR A 65 -12.60 4.52 1.01
N THR A 66 -13.44 3.60 1.48
CA THR A 66 -13.03 2.37 2.17
C THR A 66 -13.56 1.17 1.40
N VAL A 67 -12.71 0.18 1.16
CA VAL A 67 -13.06 -1.04 0.41
C VAL A 67 -12.63 -2.29 1.16
N ASN A 68 -13.32 -3.41 0.91
CA ASN A 68 -12.93 -4.74 1.43
C ASN A 68 -12.27 -5.60 0.34
N THR A 69 -11.87 -4.99 -0.77
CA THR A 69 -11.19 -5.61 -1.91
C THR A 69 -9.75 -5.13 -2.00
N ASN A 70 -8.96 -5.75 -2.88
CA ASN A 70 -7.58 -5.37 -3.20
C ASN A 70 -7.46 -4.56 -4.50
N THR A 71 -8.57 -3.97 -4.93
CA THR A 71 -8.64 -3.13 -6.11
C THR A 71 -9.65 -2.01 -5.93
N PHE A 72 -9.34 -0.86 -6.53
CA PHE A 72 -10.25 0.27 -6.63
C PHE A 72 -10.09 0.93 -8.01
N THR A 73 -11.21 1.19 -8.68
CA THR A 73 -11.21 1.86 -9.98
C THR A 73 -11.88 3.22 -9.83
N LEU A 74 -11.27 4.24 -10.42
CA LEU A 74 -11.81 5.60 -10.47
C LEU A 74 -11.56 6.21 -11.86
N PRO A 75 -12.39 7.19 -12.29
CA PRO A 75 -12.13 7.91 -13.53
C PRO A 75 -10.75 8.58 -13.50
N ALA A 76 -10.05 8.52 -14.63
CA ALA A 76 -8.86 9.31 -14.85
C ALA A 76 -9.23 10.80 -14.85
N MET A 77 -8.37 11.62 -14.25
CA MET A 77 -8.56 13.06 -14.15
C MET A 77 -7.46 13.78 -14.93
N GLU A 78 -7.72 15.03 -15.30
CA GLU A 78 -6.76 15.84 -16.06
C GLU A 78 -5.49 16.16 -15.24
N ASN A 79 -5.62 16.27 -13.93
CA ASN A 79 -4.51 16.55 -13.02
C ASN A 79 -3.80 15.27 -12.56
N LYS A 80 -2.47 15.37 -12.37
CA LYS A 80 -1.68 14.34 -11.71
C LYS A 80 -2.21 14.11 -10.30
N ARG A 81 -2.32 12.84 -9.91
CA ARG A 81 -2.81 12.41 -8.59
C ARG A 81 -1.86 11.39 -7.98
N PHE A 82 -1.68 11.49 -6.68
CA PHE A 82 -0.94 10.56 -5.84
C PHE A 82 -1.93 9.76 -5.01
N PHE A 83 -1.61 8.48 -4.79
CA PHE A 83 -2.47 7.56 -4.07
C PHE A 83 -1.73 7.00 -2.87
N LYS A 84 -2.46 6.83 -1.78
CA LYS A 84 -1.98 6.16 -0.56
C LYS A 84 -3.04 5.15 -0.14
N ILE A 85 -2.60 3.92 0.09
CA ILE A 85 -3.45 2.84 0.58
C ILE A 85 -3.03 2.50 1.99
N SER A 86 -3.99 2.38 2.89
CA SER A 86 -3.74 2.01 4.29
C SER A 86 -4.66 0.87 4.69
N ALA A 87 -4.07 -0.23 5.17
CA ALA A 87 -4.82 -1.36 5.68
C ALA A 87 -5.57 -0.99 6.98
N ILE A 88 -6.79 -1.50 7.11
CA ILE A 88 -7.58 -1.47 8.34
C ILE A 88 -7.33 -2.81 9.04
N MET A 89 -6.69 -2.75 10.20
CA MET A 89 -6.50 -3.91 11.07
C MET A 89 -7.67 -3.99 12.08
N PRO A 90 -8.09 -5.21 12.48
CA PRO A 90 -9.10 -5.42 13.51
C PRO A 90 -8.62 -4.99 14.91
#